data_AF-A0A948G2X2-F1
#
_entry.id   AF-A0A948G2X2-F1
#
_cell.length_a   1.000
_cell.length_b   1.000
_cell.length_c   1.000
_cell.angle_alpha   90.00
_cell.angle_beta   90.00
_cell.angle_gamma   90.00
#
_symmetry.space_group_name_H-M   'P 1'
#
loop_
_entity.id
_entity.type
_entity.pdbx_description
1 polymer ?
#
loop_
_entity_poly.entity_id
_entity_poly.type
_entity_poly.pdbx_seq_one_letter_code
_entity_poly.pdbx_strand_id
1 'polypeptide(L)'
;MQEHHYLGALPKISETLWYVATFANQWVALLSFSAPALKCSARDRWIGWDFRHQYDRLKLVTNNSRFLILPDWHFPNLASRILSLCQKKLPADWRAVFGHPVVLLETFVDPKRFRGTIYKAANWIYVGDTKGFHRTRQGYSATAQSPKMVFVKPLISDAQALLSRPILEPAYCTGGPKIMLGAQQMQSLPNFFADIPDPRRAQGRRHRLTTVLAIAAGATLCGMRGYLAISDWTKSLGQKARKRFGCRYQNKRYIVPSLSIIRDVLIRVDPVHLDRALQRWNEAYGQQDESLAIDGKTMCNAIDDQGHQTHIMSAIGHQSKTCYTQKK
;
A
#
# COMPACT_ATOMS: atom_id res chain seq x y z
N MET A 1 16.86 1.74 -21.23
CA MET A 1 16.81 2.20 -19.80
C MET A 1 17.86 1.53 -18.93
N GLN A 2 18.02 0.20 -18.98
CA GLN A 2 19.08 -0.51 -18.25
C GLN A 2 20.48 0.03 -18.58
N GLU A 3 20.73 0.29 -19.86
CA GLU A 3 22.03 0.73 -20.37
C GLU A 3 22.42 2.16 -19.98
N HIS A 4 21.52 3.14 -20.11
CA HIS A 4 21.88 4.56 -19.98
C HIS A 4 21.36 5.26 -18.70
N HIS A 5 20.38 4.71 -17.99
CA HIS A 5 19.90 5.36 -16.75
C HIS A 5 20.84 5.01 -15.59
N TYR A 6 21.28 6.01 -14.82
CA TYR A 6 22.25 5.83 -13.71
C TYR A 6 21.81 4.88 -12.57
N LEU A 7 20.53 4.52 -12.52
CA LEU A 7 19.95 3.52 -11.59
C LEU A 7 19.48 2.23 -12.29
N GLY A 8 19.80 2.06 -13.58
CA GLY A 8 19.31 0.99 -14.42
C GLY A 8 17.77 0.99 -14.59
N ALA A 9 17.27 -0.11 -15.13
CA ALA A 9 15.85 -0.35 -15.30
C ALA A 9 15.18 -0.66 -13.95
N LEU A 10 13.90 -0.29 -13.84
CA LEU A 10 13.05 -0.70 -12.74
C LEU A 10 12.23 -1.92 -13.18
N PRO A 11 12.26 -3.05 -12.46
CA PRO A 11 11.34 -4.15 -12.72
C PRO A 11 9.89 -3.68 -12.52
N LYS A 12 8.96 -4.22 -13.33
CA LYS A 12 7.52 -3.92 -13.19
C LYS A 12 7.02 -4.53 -11.88
N ILE A 13 6.88 -3.70 -10.85
CA ILE A 13 6.37 -4.08 -9.54
C ILE A 13 5.21 -3.15 -9.21
N SER A 14 4.03 -3.72 -8.95
CA SER A 14 2.79 -2.96 -8.74
C SER A 14 2.33 -2.16 -9.98
N GLU A 15 1.37 -1.26 -9.77
CA GLU A 15 0.90 -0.26 -10.74
C GLU A 15 2.09 0.55 -11.27
N THR A 16 2.43 0.32 -12.53
CA THR A 16 3.54 0.96 -13.23
C THR A 16 3.17 1.21 -14.69
N LEU A 17 3.39 2.44 -15.18
CA LEU A 17 3.31 2.82 -16.58
C LEU A 17 4.69 3.23 -17.10
N TRP A 18 4.93 2.90 -18.37
CA TRP A 18 6.11 3.33 -19.12
C TRP A 18 5.69 4.21 -20.28
N TYR A 19 6.45 5.28 -20.48
CA TYR A 19 6.30 6.15 -21.64
C TYR A 19 7.60 6.18 -22.44
N VAL A 20 7.43 6.19 -23.74
CA VAL A 20 8.48 6.52 -24.71
C VAL A 20 8.10 7.86 -25.30
N ALA A 21 8.97 8.86 -25.14
CA ALA A 21 8.83 10.11 -25.88
C ALA A 21 9.47 9.93 -27.24
N THR A 22 8.76 10.34 -28.29
CA THR A 22 9.24 10.27 -29.67
C THR A 22 9.26 11.64 -30.33
N PHE A 23 10.22 11.83 -31.23
CA PHE A 23 10.31 12.98 -32.12
C PHE A 23 10.74 12.46 -33.50
N ALA A 24 10.01 12.84 -34.56
CA ALA A 24 10.26 12.33 -35.91
C ALA A 24 10.40 10.79 -35.97
N ASN A 25 9.52 10.06 -35.27
CA ASN A 25 9.53 8.60 -35.11
C ASN A 25 10.77 7.99 -34.43
N GLN A 26 11.69 8.80 -33.92
CA GLN A 26 12.82 8.35 -33.14
C GLN A 26 12.53 8.47 -31.65
N TRP A 27 13.05 7.53 -30.86
CA TRP A 27 12.94 7.59 -29.41
C TRP A 27 13.91 8.65 -28.89
N VAL A 28 13.42 9.54 -28.03
CA VAL A 28 14.23 10.63 -27.47
C VAL A 28 14.36 10.56 -25.95
N ALA A 29 13.37 9.98 -25.29
CA ALA A 29 13.38 9.81 -23.85
C ALA A 29 12.52 8.64 -23.39
N LEU A 30 12.83 8.14 -22.20
CA LEU A 30 12.11 7.06 -21.52
C LEU A 30 11.69 7.52 -20.12
N LEU A 31 10.45 7.26 -19.75
CA LEU A 31 9.90 7.58 -18.43
C LEU A 31 9.21 6.37 -17.82
N SER A 32 9.30 6.26 -16.50
CA SER A 32 8.48 5.34 -15.73
C SER A 32 7.76 6.09 -14.62
N PHE A 33 6.48 5.76 -14.46
CA PHE A 33 5.66 6.14 -13.32
C PHE A 33 5.26 4.87 -12.59
N SER A 34 5.56 4.78 -11.30
CA SER A 34 5.22 3.60 -10.49
C SER A 34 4.66 4.02 -9.14
N ALA A 35 4.16 3.03 -8.39
CA ALA A 35 3.70 3.22 -7.02
C ALA A 35 4.63 4.15 -6.18
N PRO A 36 4.06 5.01 -5.32
CA PRO A 36 4.80 6.00 -4.57
C PRO A 36 5.60 5.37 -3.43
N ALA A 37 6.55 6.12 -2.89
CA ALA A 37 7.25 5.77 -1.68
C ALA A 37 6.25 5.67 -0.51
N LEU A 38 6.24 4.52 0.16
CA LEU A 38 5.34 4.26 1.29
C LEU A 38 5.48 5.32 2.40
N LYS A 39 6.71 5.73 2.70
CA LYS A 39 7.03 6.75 3.69
C LYS A 39 7.90 7.83 3.07
N CYS A 40 7.45 9.07 3.13
CA CYS A 40 8.21 10.22 2.66
C CYS A 40 7.84 11.45 3.50
N SER A 41 8.56 11.68 4.60
CA SER A 41 8.22 12.74 5.56
C SER A 41 8.18 14.15 4.96
N ALA A 42 8.95 14.40 3.90
CA ALA A 42 8.94 15.69 3.20
C ALA A 42 7.60 15.90 2.47
N ARG A 43 7.20 14.93 1.63
CA ARG A 43 5.88 14.90 0.99
C ARG A 43 4.76 14.94 2.02
N ASP A 44 4.83 14.08 3.04
CA ASP A 44 3.74 13.92 4.01
C ASP A 44 3.48 15.22 4.79
N ARG A 45 4.54 15.97 5.15
CA ARG A 45 4.42 17.32 5.75
C ARG A 45 3.82 18.32 4.78
N TRP A 46 4.26 18.28 3.51
CA TRP A 46 3.71 19.17 2.50
C TRP A 46 2.25 18.88 2.24
N ILE A 47 1.79 17.63 2.24
CA ILE A 47 0.37 17.31 2.09
C ILE A 47 -0.43 17.76 3.32
N GLY A 48 0.14 17.59 4.53
CA GLY A 48 -0.54 17.94 5.78
C GLY A 48 -1.58 16.91 6.23
N TRP A 49 -1.52 15.68 5.70
CA TRP A 49 -2.44 14.61 6.11
C TRP A 49 -2.02 13.94 7.44
N ASP A 50 -2.98 13.38 8.16
CA ASP A 50 -2.70 12.48 9.29
C ASP A 50 -2.23 11.11 8.75
N PHE A 51 -1.29 10.48 9.47
CA PHE A 51 -0.81 9.12 9.20
C PHE A 51 -1.95 8.10 9.04
N ARG A 52 -3.09 8.29 9.75
CA ARG A 52 -4.29 7.46 9.62
C ARG A 52 -4.89 7.46 8.21
N HIS A 53 -4.77 8.57 7.50
CA HIS A 53 -5.31 8.72 6.13
C HIS A 53 -4.25 8.45 5.05
N GLN A 54 -2.96 8.54 5.40
CA GLN A 54 -1.84 8.42 4.46
C GLN A 54 -1.90 7.13 3.63
N TYR A 55 -1.92 5.96 4.28
CA TYR A 55 -1.83 4.67 3.57
C TYR A 55 -2.95 4.47 2.55
N ASP A 56 -4.14 4.93 2.91
CA ASP A 56 -5.34 4.78 2.11
C ASP A 56 -5.35 5.65 0.85
N ARG A 57 -4.58 6.75 0.91
CA ARG A 57 -4.53 7.79 -0.13
C ARG A 57 -3.27 7.73 -0.97
N LEU A 58 -2.32 6.86 -0.62
CA LEU A 58 -1.11 6.66 -1.42
C LEU A 58 -1.42 6.26 -2.86
N LYS A 59 -2.51 5.54 -3.12
CA LYS A 59 -2.93 5.22 -4.50
C LYS A 59 -3.30 6.44 -5.35
N LEU A 60 -3.59 7.58 -4.72
CA LEU A 60 -3.80 8.84 -5.42
C LEU A 60 -2.47 9.54 -5.77
N VAL A 61 -1.34 8.97 -5.38
CA VAL A 61 0.01 9.50 -5.62
C VAL A 61 0.78 8.50 -6.49
N THR A 62 1.56 8.97 -7.45
CA THR A 62 2.52 8.11 -8.18
C THR A 62 3.91 8.75 -8.22
N ASN A 63 4.94 7.94 -8.31
CA ASN A 63 6.32 8.37 -8.39
C ASN A 63 6.80 8.35 -9.85
N ASN A 64 7.42 9.44 -10.31
CA ASN A 64 8.25 9.42 -11.52
C ASN A 64 9.59 8.73 -11.22
N SER A 65 9.55 7.40 -11.21
CA SER A 65 10.64 6.54 -10.73
C SER A 65 11.87 6.53 -11.63
N ARG A 66 11.71 6.80 -12.93
CA ARG A 66 12.81 6.90 -13.89
C ARG A 66 12.49 7.96 -14.92
N PHE A 67 13.50 8.76 -15.26
CA PHE A 67 13.46 9.66 -16.38
C PHE A 67 14.84 9.71 -17.03
N LEU A 68 14.91 9.32 -18.30
CA LEU A 68 16.12 9.27 -19.10
C LEU A 68 15.89 10.03 -20.40
N ILE A 69 16.68 11.06 -20.67
CA ILE A 69 16.89 11.56 -22.02
C ILE A 69 17.97 10.69 -22.65
N LEU A 70 17.78 10.23 -23.89
CA LEU A 70 18.77 9.40 -24.58
C LEU A 70 20.01 10.24 -24.94
N PRO A 71 21.22 9.63 -24.98
CA PRO A 71 22.48 10.37 -25.12
C PRO A 71 22.53 11.37 -26.28
N ASP A 72 21.93 11.04 -27.43
CA ASP A 72 21.97 11.90 -28.62
C ASP A 72 20.90 13.01 -28.62
N TRP A 73 20.10 13.11 -27.56
CA TRP A 73 18.91 13.96 -27.50
C TRP A 73 18.97 15.03 -26.42
N HIS A 74 20.15 15.41 -25.95
CA HIS A 74 20.34 16.45 -24.94
C HIS A 74 20.16 17.87 -25.50
N PHE A 75 18.90 18.25 -25.76
CA PHE A 75 18.52 19.59 -26.23
C PHE A 75 17.97 20.48 -25.11
N PRO A 76 18.15 21.82 -25.21
CA PRO A 76 17.53 22.77 -24.27
C PRO A 76 16.02 22.56 -24.15
N ASN A 77 15.50 22.60 -22.91
CA ASN A 77 14.08 22.51 -22.59
C ASN A 77 13.35 21.21 -22.99
N LEU A 78 14.03 20.25 -23.61
CA LEU A 78 13.39 19.00 -24.03
C LEU A 78 12.82 18.23 -22.84
N ALA A 79 13.60 18.09 -21.77
CA ALA A 79 13.21 17.31 -20.61
C ALA A 79 11.98 17.90 -19.88
N SER A 80 11.94 19.22 -19.67
CA SER A 80 10.81 19.89 -19.02
C SER A 80 9.56 19.87 -19.91
N ARG A 81 9.72 19.97 -21.24
CA ARG A 81 8.62 19.79 -22.20
C ARG A 81 8.04 18.38 -22.14
N ILE A 82 8.88 17.35 -22.15
CA ILE A 82 8.44 15.94 -22.05
C ILE A 82 7.72 15.70 -20.72
N LEU A 83 8.26 16.18 -19.60
CA LEU A 83 7.58 16.09 -18.30
C LEU A 83 6.19 16.73 -18.35
N SER A 84 6.07 17.91 -18.97
CA SER A 84 4.79 18.62 -19.08
C SER A 84 3.77 17.87 -19.95
N LEU A 85 4.23 17.23 -21.03
CA LEU A 85 3.38 16.38 -21.88
C LEU A 85 2.90 15.13 -21.13
N CYS A 86 3.80 14.44 -20.44
CA CYS A 86 3.44 13.27 -19.64
C CYS A 86 2.44 13.64 -18.54
N GLN A 87 2.64 14.75 -17.81
CA GLN A 87 1.73 15.21 -16.76
C GLN A 87 0.29 15.43 -17.27
N LYS A 88 0.11 15.83 -18.54
CA LYS A 88 -1.22 16.01 -19.14
C LYS A 88 -1.92 14.70 -19.49
N LYS A 89 -1.19 13.68 -19.95
CA LYS A 89 -1.76 12.38 -20.34
C LYS A 89 -1.95 11.44 -19.15
N LEU A 90 -1.01 11.48 -18.22
CA LEU A 90 -0.89 10.51 -17.14
C LEU A 90 -2.17 10.30 -16.31
N PRO A 91 -2.96 11.33 -15.93
CA PRO A 91 -4.19 11.10 -15.18
C PRO A 91 -5.20 10.21 -15.92
N ALA A 92 -5.38 10.44 -17.22
CA ALA A 92 -6.30 9.66 -18.04
C ALA A 92 -5.80 8.23 -18.25
N ASP A 93 -4.53 8.09 -18.61
CA ASP A 93 -3.89 6.79 -18.85
C ASP A 93 -3.86 5.95 -17.55
N TRP A 94 -3.57 6.57 -16.41
CA TRP A 94 -3.57 5.90 -15.10
C TRP A 94 -4.95 5.36 -14.73
N ARG A 95 -6.00 6.17 -14.94
CA ARG A 95 -7.37 5.75 -14.68
C ARG A 95 -7.82 4.64 -15.62
N ALA A 96 -7.46 4.71 -16.89
CA ALA A 96 -7.80 3.70 -17.88
C ALA A 96 -7.15 2.34 -17.56
N VAL A 97 -5.90 2.33 -17.09
CA VAL A 97 -5.15 1.09 -16.82
C VAL A 97 -5.43 0.52 -15.42
N PHE A 98 -5.54 1.36 -14.39
CA PHE A 98 -5.65 0.90 -13.00
C PHE A 98 -7.03 1.11 -12.36
N GLY A 99 -7.96 1.77 -13.06
CA GLY A 99 -9.34 1.94 -12.61
C GLY A 99 -9.53 3.00 -11.52
N HIS A 100 -8.52 3.80 -11.20
CA HIS A 100 -8.61 4.85 -10.18
C HIS A 100 -7.81 6.11 -10.56
N PRO A 101 -8.17 7.29 -10.02
CA PRO A 101 -7.45 8.51 -10.34
C PRO A 101 -6.08 8.59 -9.65
N VAL A 102 -5.25 9.49 -10.17
CA VAL A 102 -4.01 9.97 -9.56
C VAL A 102 -4.03 11.49 -9.55
N VAL A 103 -3.68 12.11 -8.42
CA VAL A 103 -3.82 13.56 -8.19
C VAL A 103 -2.50 14.25 -7.87
N LEU A 104 -1.45 13.48 -7.54
CA LEU A 104 -0.15 14.00 -7.17
C LEU A 104 0.97 13.13 -7.75
N LEU A 105 2.00 13.78 -8.30
CA LEU A 105 3.27 13.13 -8.61
C LEU A 105 4.30 13.43 -7.54
N GLU A 106 5.19 12.47 -7.31
CA GLU A 106 6.44 12.68 -6.57
C GLU A 106 7.64 12.23 -7.40
N THR A 107 8.82 12.71 -7.04
CA THR A 107 10.10 12.22 -7.58
C THR A 107 11.22 12.50 -6.59
N PHE A 108 12.32 11.77 -6.75
CA PHE A 108 13.49 11.85 -5.88
C PHE A 108 14.73 12.14 -6.68
N VAL A 109 15.36 13.29 -6.44
CA VAL A 109 16.58 13.71 -7.11
C VAL A 109 17.76 13.53 -6.16
N ASP A 110 18.81 12.86 -6.64
CA ASP A 110 20.07 12.77 -5.89
C ASP A 110 20.88 14.07 -6.10
N PRO A 111 21.01 14.94 -5.08
CA PRO A 111 21.71 16.22 -5.22
C PRO A 111 23.20 16.06 -5.53
N LYS A 112 23.79 14.88 -5.28
CA LYS A 112 25.19 14.59 -5.66
C LYS A 112 25.36 14.43 -7.17
N ARG A 113 24.28 14.13 -7.90
CA ARG A 113 24.31 13.88 -9.36
C ARG A 113 23.59 14.96 -10.15
N PHE A 114 22.50 15.50 -9.61
CA PHE A 114 21.62 16.40 -10.35
C PHE A 114 21.09 17.53 -9.47
N ARG A 115 20.92 18.72 -10.05
CA ARG A 115 20.39 19.91 -9.35
C ARG A 115 18.86 20.00 -9.32
N GLY A 116 18.17 19.05 -9.95
CA GLY A 116 16.70 19.04 -10.08
C GLY A 116 16.14 20.11 -11.04
N THR A 117 16.98 20.73 -11.88
CA THR A 117 16.61 21.86 -12.75
C THR A 117 15.40 21.58 -13.64
N ILE A 118 15.33 20.38 -14.22
CA ILE A 118 14.23 19.99 -15.12
C ILE A 118 12.87 19.96 -14.41
N TYR A 119 12.84 19.57 -13.13
CA TYR A 119 11.63 19.52 -12.33
C TYR A 119 11.19 20.93 -11.93
N LYS A 120 12.14 21.79 -11.53
CA LYS A 120 11.87 23.22 -11.29
C LYS A 120 11.32 23.90 -12.55
N ALA A 121 11.95 23.67 -13.71
CA ALA A 121 11.51 24.22 -14.99
C ALA A 121 10.15 23.68 -15.45
N ALA A 122 9.75 22.49 -14.99
CA ALA A 122 8.42 21.92 -15.23
C ALA A 122 7.39 22.28 -14.13
N ASN A 123 7.69 23.29 -13.31
CA ASN A 123 6.84 23.77 -12.22
C ASN A 123 6.52 22.68 -11.17
N TRP A 124 7.49 21.83 -10.84
CA TRP A 124 7.42 20.95 -9.68
C TRP A 124 7.87 21.70 -8.43
N ILE A 125 7.25 21.37 -7.30
CA ILE A 125 7.47 22.03 -6.02
C ILE A 125 8.50 21.20 -5.24
N TYR A 126 9.58 21.84 -4.80
CA TYR A 126 10.52 21.23 -3.86
C TYR A 126 9.92 21.25 -2.44
N VAL A 127 9.87 20.10 -1.77
CA VAL A 127 9.17 19.93 -0.47
C VAL A 127 10.10 19.50 0.67
N GLY A 128 11.41 19.51 0.44
CA GLY A 128 12.43 19.12 1.39
C GLY A 128 13.18 17.85 1.00
N ASP A 129 14.05 17.40 1.90
CA ASP A 129 14.92 16.25 1.65
C ASP A 129 14.43 14.97 2.36
N THR A 130 14.80 13.82 1.80
CA THR A 130 14.70 12.54 2.51
C THR A 130 15.79 12.42 3.57
N LYS A 131 15.60 11.56 4.57
CA LYS A 131 16.63 11.28 5.59
C LYS A 131 17.78 10.39 5.09
N GLY A 132 17.84 10.07 3.79
CA GLY A 132 18.93 9.30 3.17
C GLY A 132 18.90 7.78 3.37
N PHE A 133 17.84 7.24 3.98
CA PHE A 133 17.63 5.79 4.11
C PHE A 133 17.04 5.21 2.83
N HIS A 134 17.60 4.10 2.34
CA HIS A 134 17.07 3.38 1.19
C HIS A 134 16.56 2.00 1.61
N ARG A 135 15.59 1.46 0.87
CA ARG A 135 15.02 0.14 1.13
C ARG A 135 15.96 -0.94 0.57
N THR A 136 16.43 -1.83 1.41
CA THR A 136 17.17 -3.05 1.06
C THR A 136 16.22 -4.25 1.10
N ARG A 137 16.66 -5.41 0.62
CA ARG A 137 15.88 -6.66 0.65
C ARG A 137 15.55 -7.11 2.09
N GLN A 138 16.31 -6.64 3.08
CA GLN A 138 16.17 -6.95 4.51
C GLN A 138 15.49 -5.84 5.34
N GLY A 139 15.14 -4.68 4.75
CA GLY A 139 14.53 -3.57 5.48
C GLY A 139 14.92 -2.21 4.93
N TYR A 140 15.18 -1.25 5.81
CA TYR A 140 15.84 0.01 5.43
C TYR A 140 17.33 -0.09 5.79
N SER A 141 18.19 0.58 5.02
CA SER A 141 19.62 0.66 5.33
C SER A 141 19.83 1.19 6.74
N ALA A 142 20.76 0.60 7.49
CA ALA A 142 21.15 1.08 8.82
C ALA A 142 21.84 2.45 8.75
N THR A 143 22.46 2.76 7.61
CA THR A 143 23.21 3.99 7.34
C THR A 143 22.48 4.87 6.32
N ALA A 144 22.36 6.16 6.62
CA ALA A 144 21.90 7.17 5.66
C ALA A 144 23.03 7.48 4.67
N GLN A 145 22.81 7.29 3.37
CA GLN A 145 23.85 7.51 2.35
C GLN A 145 23.86 8.96 1.85
N SER A 146 22.81 9.36 1.16
CA SER A 146 22.61 10.75 0.73
C SER A 146 21.12 11.10 0.82
N PRO A 147 20.79 12.20 1.51
CA PRO A 147 19.48 12.84 1.37
C PRO A 147 19.15 13.05 -0.11
N LYS A 148 17.93 12.71 -0.51
CA LYS A 148 17.40 13.01 -1.84
C LYS A 148 16.47 14.20 -1.76
N MET A 149 16.59 15.13 -2.70
CA MET A 149 15.62 16.19 -2.85
C MET A 149 14.28 15.59 -3.27
N VAL A 150 13.20 15.94 -2.57
CA VAL A 150 11.85 15.51 -2.89
C VAL A 150 11.15 16.63 -3.63
N PHE A 151 10.65 16.30 -4.83
CA PHE A 151 9.79 17.18 -5.60
C PHE A 151 8.41 16.58 -5.75
N VAL A 152 7.38 17.41 -5.72
CA VAL A 152 6.00 17.01 -5.98
C VAL A 152 5.38 17.85 -7.08
N LYS A 153 4.41 17.28 -7.79
CA LYS A 153 3.61 17.98 -8.80
C LYS A 153 2.13 17.69 -8.60
N PRO A 154 1.33 18.67 -8.13
CA PRO A 154 -0.12 18.57 -8.17
C PRO A 154 -0.60 18.40 -9.61
N LEU A 155 -1.49 17.43 -9.85
CA LEU A 155 -2.15 17.22 -11.14
C LEU A 155 -3.51 17.91 -11.21
N ILE A 156 -3.99 18.41 -10.07
CA ILE A 156 -5.21 19.20 -9.89
C ILE A 156 -4.89 20.39 -8.98
N SER A 157 -5.69 21.47 -9.05
CA SER A 157 -5.50 22.71 -8.27
C SER A 157 -5.46 22.44 -6.76
N ASP A 158 -6.38 21.64 -6.26
CA ASP A 158 -6.60 21.47 -4.82
C ASP A 158 -6.07 20.14 -4.28
N ALA A 159 -5.00 19.61 -4.89
CA ALA A 159 -4.47 18.29 -4.53
C ALA A 159 -4.12 18.18 -3.04
N GLN A 160 -3.54 19.23 -2.44
CA GLN A 160 -3.19 19.24 -1.02
C GLN A 160 -4.44 19.17 -0.13
N ALA A 161 -5.45 19.99 -0.40
CA ALA A 161 -6.72 20.01 0.34
C ALA A 161 -7.52 18.70 0.14
N LEU A 162 -7.49 18.13 -1.06
CA LEU A 162 -8.09 16.83 -1.35
C LEU A 162 -7.40 15.70 -0.59
N LEU A 163 -6.08 15.69 -0.55
CA LEU A 163 -5.34 14.63 0.12
C LEU A 163 -5.36 14.76 1.64
N SER A 164 -5.62 15.94 2.21
CA SER A 164 -5.65 16.17 3.67
C SER A 164 -7.04 16.19 4.30
N ARG A 165 -8.12 16.40 3.53
CA ARG A 165 -9.49 16.47 4.09
C ARG A 165 -9.91 15.20 4.85
N PRO A 166 -10.80 15.26 5.84
CA PRO A 166 -11.23 14.08 6.60
C PRO A 166 -11.94 13.02 5.73
N ILE A 167 -12.82 13.44 4.83
CA ILE A 167 -13.67 12.56 4.01
C ILE A 167 -13.36 12.82 2.53
N LEU A 168 -13.04 11.76 1.78
CA LEU A 168 -12.83 11.85 0.33
C LEU A 168 -14.15 11.73 -0.42
N GLU A 169 -14.24 12.39 -1.56
CA GLU A 169 -15.34 12.14 -2.49
C GLU A 169 -15.22 10.71 -3.06
N PRO A 170 -16.33 10.03 -3.37
CA PRO A 170 -16.34 8.64 -3.81
C PRO A 170 -15.38 8.35 -4.98
N ALA A 171 -15.21 9.30 -5.89
CA ALA A 171 -14.29 9.18 -7.04
C ALA A 171 -12.82 8.97 -6.65
N TYR A 172 -12.41 9.39 -5.44
CA TYR A 172 -11.03 9.28 -4.93
C TYR A 172 -10.87 8.18 -3.87
N CYS A 173 -11.94 7.44 -3.57
CA CYS A 173 -11.89 6.28 -2.67
C CYS A 173 -11.30 5.08 -3.42
N THR A 174 -9.98 4.96 -3.44
CA THR A 174 -9.25 3.95 -4.24
C THR A 174 -9.06 2.58 -3.56
N GLY A 175 -9.85 2.32 -2.52
CA GLY A 175 -9.96 1.02 -1.87
C GLY A 175 -11.35 0.46 -2.12
N GLY A 176 -11.45 -0.87 -2.29
CA GLY A 176 -12.74 -1.54 -2.07
C GLY A 176 -13.29 -1.13 -0.70
N PRO A 177 -14.63 -1.17 -0.52
CA PRO A 177 -15.30 -0.70 0.69
C PRO A 177 -14.52 -1.11 1.94
N LYS A 178 -13.96 -0.12 2.65
CA LYS A 178 -13.30 -0.36 3.92
C LYS A 178 -14.38 -0.56 4.95
N ILE A 179 -14.49 -1.79 5.44
CA ILE A 179 -15.43 -2.09 6.49
C ILE A 179 -14.93 -1.42 7.77
N MET A 180 -15.71 -0.47 8.28
CA MET A 180 -15.61 -0.08 9.68
C MET A 180 -16.25 -1.21 10.48
N LEU A 181 -15.43 -2.01 11.15
CA LEU A 181 -15.95 -3.07 12.01
C LEU A 181 -16.85 -2.48 13.09
N GLY A 182 -18.12 -2.88 13.09
CA GLY A 182 -19.07 -2.56 14.14
C GLY A 182 -18.64 -3.18 15.48
N ALA A 183 -19.19 -2.68 16.58
CA ALA A 183 -18.89 -3.21 17.92
C ALA A 183 -19.18 -4.71 18.04
N GLN A 184 -20.28 -5.16 17.43
CA GLN A 184 -20.70 -6.56 17.42
C GLN A 184 -19.75 -7.43 16.58
N GLN A 185 -19.35 -6.96 15.38
CA GLN A 185 -18.38 -7.66 14.54
C GLN A 185 -17.02 -7.81 15.23
N MET A 186 -16.51 -6.75 15.89
CA MET A 186 -15.27 -6.84 16.67
C MET A 186 -15.36 -7.88 17.80
N GLN A 187 -16.54 -8.04 18.39
CA GLN A 187 -16.77 -8.95 19.52
C GLN A 187 -16.97 -10.40 19.07
N SER A 188 -17.61 -10.64 17.92
CA SER A 188 -17.89 -11.98 17.41
C SER A 188 -16.74 -12.56 16.61
N LEU A 189 -15.94 -11.73 15.92
CA LEU A 189 -14.88 -12.18 15.01
C LEU A 189 -13.89 -13.19 15.63
N PRO A 190 -13.41 -13.03 16.89
CA PRO A 190 -12.57 -14.05 17.52
C PRO A 190 -13.19 -15.45 17.59
N ASN A 191 -14.51 -15.56 17.68
CA ASN A 191 -15.20 -16.85 17.84
C ASN A 191 -15.14 -17.70 16.57
N PHE A 192 -15.06 -17.08 15.39
CA PHE A 192 -14.95 -17.80 14.12
C PHE A 192 -13.63 -18.58 13.99
N PHE A 193 -12.61 -18.19 14.75
CA PHE A 193 -11.31 -18.85 14.78
C PHE A 193 -11.15 -19.85 15.93
N ALA A 194 -12.21 -20.13 16.70
CA ALA A 194 -12.13 -20.96 17.91
C ALA A 194 -11.68 -22.41 17.62
N ASP A 195 -12.06 -22.95 16.47
CA ASP A 195 -11.75 -24.35 16.08
C ASP A 195 -10.36 -24.52 15.47
N ILE A 196 -9.56 -23.44 15.38
CA ILE A 196 -8.22 -23.50 14.80
C ILE A 196 -7.23 -23.97 15.88
N PRO A 197 -6.52 -25.09 15.66
CA PRO A 197 -5.48 -25.54 16.60
C PRO A 197 -4.37 -24.51 16.73
N ASP A 198 -3.90 -24.23 17.96
CA ASP A 198 -2.80 -23.27 18.19
C ASP A 198 -1.45 -23.92 17.86
N PRO A 199 -0.78 -23.52 16.75
CA PRO A 199 0.45 -24.16 16.29
C PRO A 199 1.67 -23.75 17.14
N ARG A 200 1.51 -22.85 18.12
CA ARG A 200 2.60 -22.35 18.95
C ARG A 200 2.83 -23.25 20.16
N ARG A 201 4.08 -23.32 20.61
CA ARG A 201 4.48 -23.95 21.88
C ARG A 201 3.83 -23.24 23.07
N ALA A 202 3.56 -23.97 24.16
CA ALA A 202 2.86 -23.46 25.35
C ALA A 202 3.46 -22.14 25.90
N GLN A 203 4.78 -22.02 25.94
CA GLN A 203 5.49 -20.83 26.44
C GLN A 203 5.27 -19.56 25.58
N GLY A 204 4.85 -19.71 24.31
CA GLY A 204 4.56 -18.64 23.36
C GLY A 204 3.12 -18.11 23.40
N ARG A 205 2.22 -18.72 24.18
CA ARG A 205 0.77 -18.45 24.16
C ARG A 205 0.35 -17.30 25.08
N ARG A 206 1.05 -16.16 25.03
CA ARG A 206 0.71 -14.97 25.84
C ARG A 206 -0.61 -14.30 25.44
N HIS A 207 -0.93 -14.35 24.15
CA HIS A 207 -2.20 -13.90 23.56
C HIS A 207 -2.92 -15.10 22.97
N ARG A 208 -4.24 -15.17 23.15
CA ARG A 208 -5.09 -16.22 22.56
C ARG A 208 -4.95 -16.20 21.04
N LEU A 209 -4.90 -17.38 20.41
CA LEU A 209 -4.79 -17.51 18.96
C LEU A 209 -5.92 -16.75 18.25
N THR A 210 -7.15 -16.97 18.71
CA THR A 210 -8.38 -16.34 18.21
C THR A 210 -8.29 -14.81 18.18
N THR A 211 -7.75 -14.21 19.24
CA THR A 211 -7.53 -12.75 19.31
C THR A 211 -6.52 -12.27 18.27
N VAL A 212 -5.41 -13.00 18.08
CA VAL A 212 -4.38 -12.59 17.11
C VAL A 212 -4.92 -12.69 15.68
N LEU A 213 -5.62 -13.78 15.36
CA LEU A 213 -6.24 -13.98 14.04
C LEU A 213 -7.36 -12.97 13.78
N ALA A 214 -8.22 -12.69 14.76
CA ALA A 214 -9.27 -11.68 14.62
C ALA A 214 -8.72 -10.26 14.45
N ILE A 215 -7.62 -9.92 15.12
CA ILE A 215 -6.95 -8.64 14.93
C ILE A 215 -6.35 -8.55 13.52
N ALA A 216 -5.70 -9.61 13.05
CA ALA A 216 -5.16 -9.64 11.70
C ALA A 216 -6.27 -9.51 10.65
N ALA A 217 -7.33 -10.30 10.79
CA ALA A 217 -8.50 -10.25 9.93
C ALA A 217 -9.18 -8.89 9.95
N GLY A 218 -9.38 -8.33 11.14
CA GLY A 218 -10.00 -7.02 11.28
C GLY A 218 -9.16 -5.89 10.70
N ALA A 219 -7.84 -5.96 10.85
CA ALA A 219 -6.94 -5.02 10.21
C ALA A 219 -7.00 -5.13 8.68
N THR A 220 -7.02 -6.35 8.13
CA THR A 220 -7.12 -6.61 6.68
C THR A 220 -8.45 -6.09 6.11
N LEU A 221 -9.56 -6.30 6.82
CA LEU A 221 -10.87 -5.73 6.48
C LEU A 221 -10.87 -4.20 6.49
N CYS A 222 -10.18 -3.60 7.45
CA CYS A 222 -9.95 -2.17 7.50
C CYS A 222 -8.88 -1.69 6.49
N GLY A 223 -8.45 -2.54 5.56
CA GLY A 223 -7.55 -2.19 4.45
C GLY A 223 -6.06 -2.23 4.77
N MET A 224 -5.66 -2.71 5.96
CA MET A 224 -4.26 -2.78 6.36
C MET A 224 -3.56 -3.95 5.66
N ARG A 225 -2.43 -3.67 5.02
CA ARG A 225 -1.65 -4.66 4.26
C ARG A 225 -0.26 -4.87 4.87
N GLY A 226 0.05 -6.13 5.19
CA GLY A 226 1.34 -6.54 5.75
C GLY A 226 1.45 -6.36 7.26
N TYR A 227 2.38 -7.11 7.88
CA TYR A 227 2.49 -7.25 9.34
C TYR A 227 2.67 -5.92 10.09
N LEU A 228 3.41 -4.97 9.51
CA LEU A 228 3.66 -3.67 10.12
C LEU A 228 2.38 -2.83 10.20
N ALA A 229 1.63 -2.75 9.10
CA ALA A 229 0.37 -2.00 9.06
C ALA A 229 -0.67 -2.61 10.02
N ILE A 230 -0.75 -3.94 10.07
CA ILE A 230 -1.61 -4.66 11.03
C ILE A 230 -1.20 -4.31 12.47
N SER A 231 0.09 -4.36 12.81
CA SER A 231 0.58 -4.00 14.14
C SER A 231 0.28 -2.55 14.51
N ASP A 232 0.50 -1.59 13.60
CA ASP A 232 0.27 -0.18 13.87
C ASP A 232 -1.24 0.12 14.05
N TRP A 233 -2.09 -0.48 13.21
CA TRP A 233 -3.54 -0.44 13.38
C TRP A 233 -3.96 -1.00 14.74
N THR A 234 -3.42 -2.16 15.12
CA THR A 234 -3.71 -2.81 16.41
C THR A 234 -3.35 -1.91 17.58
N LYS A 235 -2.19 -1.25 17.55
CA LYS A 235 -1.77 -0.31 18.58
C LYS A 235 -2.68 0.92 18.68
N SER A 236 -3.26 1.36 17.56
CA SER A 236 -4.17 2.50 17.52
C SER A 236 -5.56 2.23 18.11
N LEU A 237 -5.94 0.95 18.27
CA LEU A 237 -7.22 0.58 18.88
C LEU A 237 -7.36 1.12 20.31
N GLY A 238 -8.50 1.76 20.59
CA GLY A 238 -8.89 2.16 21.95
C GLY A 238 -9.20 0.97 22.86
N GLN A 239 -9.24 1.19 24.18
CA GLN A 239 -9.43 0.11 25.18
C GLN A 239 -10.72 -0.68 24.99
N LYS A 240 -11.83 -0.02 24.60
CA LYS A 240 -13.11 -0.70 24.31
C LYS A 240 -13.01 -1.65 23.12
N ALA A 241 -12.31 -1.25 22.05
CA ALA A 241 -12.10 -2.12 20.89
C ALA A 241 -11.19 -3.30 21.23
N ARG A 242 -10.09 -3.05 21.96
CA ARG A 242 -9.19 -4.12 22.45
C ARG A 242 -9.94 -5.15 23.31
N LYS A 243 -10.85 -4.70 24.18
CA LYS A 243 -11.74 -5.59 24.94
C LYS A 243 -12.59 -6.47 24.03
N ARG A 244 -13.21 -5.88 22.99
CA ARG A 244 -14.08 -6.59 22.03
C ARG A 244 -13.31 -7.69 21.29
N PHE A 245 -12.08 -7.40 20.83
CA PHE A 245 -11.21 -8.42 20.22
C PHE A 245 -10.68 -9.50 21.21
N GLY A 246 -10.98 -9.38 22.51
CA GLY A 246 -10.51 -10.32 23.51
C GLY A 246 -9.02 -10.17 23.86
N CYS A 247 -8.46 -8.96 23.71
CA CYS A 247 -7.08 -8.69 24.13
C CYS A 247 -6.85 -9.08 25.59
N ARG A 248 -5.60 -9.44 25.92
CA ARG A 248 -5.23 -9.81 27.28
C ARG A 248 -5.33 -8.61 28.21
N TYR A 249 -5.93 -8.78 29.38
CA TYR A 249 -6.02 -7.72 30.39
C TYR A 249 -4.87 -7.84 31.40
N GLN A 250 -4.12 -6.76 31.61
CA GLN A 250 -3.02 -6.69 32.57
C GLN A 250 -2.74 -5.22 32.94
N ASN A 251 -2.37 -4.94 34.18
CA ASN A 251 -2.04 -3.58 34.68
C ASN A 251 -3.14 -2.55 34.34
N LYS A 252 -4.40 -2.92 34.59
CA LYS A 252 -5.60 -2.11 34.32
C LYS A 252 -5.80 -1.71 32.84
N ARG A 253 -5.17 -2.41 31.89
CA ARG A 253 -5.29 -2.14 30.45
C ARG A 253 -5.36 -3.43 29.63
N TYR A 254 -6.04 -3.35 28.49
CA TYR A 254 -6.01 -4.36 27.46
C TYR A 254 -4.74 -4.21 26.60
N ILE A 255 -3.92 -5.25 26.59
CA ILE A 255 -2.63 -5.35 25.90
C ILE A 255 -2.82 -6.10 24.58
N VAL A 256 -2.31 -5.48 23.53
CA VAL A 256 -2.37 -6.01 22.15
C VAL A 256 -1.16 -6.89 21.84
N PRO A 257 -1.28 -7.85 20.90
CA PRO A 257 -0.13 -8.60 20.41
C PRO A 257 0.87 -7.67 19.72
N SER A 258 2.16 -8.00 19.84
CA SER A 258 3.22 -7.29 19.11
C SER A 258 3.29 -7.73 17.65
N LEU A 259 3.99 -6.96 16.82
CA LEU A 259 4.29 -7.33 15.42
C LEU A 259 4.87 -8.74 15.32
N SER A 260 5.82 -9.08 16.20
CA SER A 260 6.46 -10.40 16.21
C SER A 260 5.47 -11.52 16.50
N ILE A 261 4.50 -11.30 17.40
CA ILE A 261 3.46 -12.29 17.73
C ILE A 261 2.48 -12.45 16.57
N ILE A 262 2.05 -11.34 15.96
CA ILE A 262 1.16 -11.37 14.78
C ILE A 262 1.82 -12.14 13.63
N ARG A 263 3.09 -11.84 13.35
CA ARG A 263 3.86 -12.53 12.31
C ARG A 263 4.04 -14.02 12.63
N ASP A 264 4.43 -14.36 13.85
CA ASP A 264 4.66 -15.75 14.26
C ASP A 264 3.39 -16.61 14.15
N VAL A 265 2.23 -16.06 14.51
CA VAL A 265 0.94 -16.75 14.35
C VAL A 265 0.59 -16.94 12.88
N LEU A 266 0.66 -15.88 12.07
CA LEU A 266 0.22 -15.94 10.68
C LEU A 266 1.08 -16.83 9.79
N ILE A 267 2.37 -17.03 10.14
CA ILE A 267 3.26 -17.93 9.40
C ILE A 267 2.97 -19.40 9.73
N ARG A 268 2.49 -19.72 10.94
CA ARG A 268 2.34 -21.10 11.41
C ARG A 268 0.92 -21.64 11.35
N VAL A 269 -0.08 -20.77 11.24
CA VAL A 269 -1.49 -21.18 11.23
C VAL A 269 -1.78 -22.00 9.98
N ASP A 270 -2.53 -23.07 10.15
CA ASP A 270 -2.94 -23.91 9.04
C ASP A 270 -3.87 -23.11 8.10
N PRO A 271 -3.56 -23.04 6.80
CA PRO A 271 -4.37 -22.33 5.82
C PRO A 271 -5.79 -22.81 5.68
N VAL A 272 -5.99 -24.12 5.69
CA VAL A 272 -7.29 -24.74 5.40
C VAL A 272 -8.24 -24.42 6.55
N HIS A 273 -7.73 -24.47 7.78
CA HIS A 273 -8.49 -24.07 8.96
C HIS A 273 -8.79 -22.56 8.95
N LEU A 274 -7.82 -21.74 8.56
CA LEU A 274 -8.00 -20.30 8.47
C LEU A 274 -9.02 -19.90 7.40
N ASP A 275 -8.92 -20.46 6.20
CA ASP A 275 -9.82 -20.18 5.08
C ASP A 275 -11.26 -20.59 5.42
N ARG A 276 -11.46 -21.78 6.00
CA ARG A 276 -12.78 -22.22 6.47
C ARG A 276 -13.37 -21.30 7.55
N ALA A 277 -12.54 -20.77 8.45
CA ALA A 277 -13.00 -19.82 9.46
C ALA A 277 -13.45 -18.48 8.84
N LEU A 278 -12.70 -17.99 7.84
CA LEU A 278 -13.02 -16.76 7.11
C LEU A 278 -14.28 -16.93 6.25
N GLN A 279 -14.46 -18.08 5.59
CA GLN A 279 -15.68 -18.41 4.84
C GLN A 279 -16.91 -18.40 5.75
N ARG A 280 -16.86 -19.05 6.92
CA ARG A 280 -17.97 -19.02 7.89
C ARG A 280 -18.30 -17.60 8.35
N TRP A 281 -17.29 -16.75 8.52
CA TRP A 281 -17.50 -15.35 8.87
C TRP A 281 -18.15 -14.56 7.71
N ASN A 282 -17.69 -14.76 6.48
CA ASN A 282 -18.28 -14.17 5.28
C ASN A 282 -19.73 -14.66 5.08
N GLU A 283 -20.07 -15.91 5.37
CA GLU A 283 -21.45 -16.40 5.28
C GLU A 283 -22.36 -15.70 6.30
N ALA A 284 -21.87 -15.52 7.53
CA ALA A 284 -22.63 -14.91 8.61
C ALA A 284 -22.88 -13.41 8.44
N TYR A 285 -21.99 -12.70 7.74
CA TYR A 285 -22.05 -11.24 7.62
C TYR A 285 -22.11 -10.71 6.17
N GLY A 286 -21.77 -11.53 5.18
CA GLY A 286 -21.66 -11.15 3.77
C GLY A 286 -22.99 -11.10 3.01
N GLN A 287 -24.07 -11.71 3.54
CA GLN A 287 -25.42 -11.51 2.99
C GLN A 287 -26.03 -10.15 3.35
N GLN A 288 -25.57 -9.51 4.44
CA GLN A 288 -26.08 -8.20 4.87
C GLN A 288 -25.22 -7.04 4.36
N ASP A 289 -24.02 -7.32 3.85
CA ASP A 289 -23.05 -6.31 3.41
C ASP A 289 -22.19 -6.90 2.27
N GLU A 290 -22.57 -6.65 1.00
CA GLU A 290 -21.87 -7.15 -0.20
C GLU A 290 -20.38 -6.73 -0.27
N SER A 291 -19.95 -5.83 0.61
CA SER A 291 -18.57 -5.40 0.79
C SER A 291 -17.65 -6.40 1.52
N LEU A 292 -18.22 -7.47 2.09
CA LEU A 292 -17.64 -8.23 3.18
C LEU A 292 -17.11 -9.61 2.79
N ALA A 293 -16.22 -9.67 1.81
CA ALA A 293 -15.50 -10.91 1.49
C ALA A 293 -14.01 -10.81 1.86
N ILE A 294 -13.60 -11.60 2.85
CA ILE A 294 -12.20 -11.95 3.09
C ILE A 294 -11.91 -13.29 2.44
N ASP A 295 -10.93 -13.34 1.56
CA ASP A 295 -10.46 -14.55 0.91
C ASP A 295 -9.06 -14.93 1.43
N GLY A 296 -8.90 -16.18 1.86
CA GLY A 296 -7.64 -16.76 2.31
C GLY A 296 -6.79 -17.21 1.12
N LYS A 297 -6.26 -16.29 0.31
CA LYS A 297 -5.44 -16.68 -0.85
C LYS A 297 -4.06 -17.19 -0.43
N THR A 298 -3.81 -18.47 -0.69
CA THR A 298 -2.45 -19.04 -0.72
C THR A 298 -1.71 -18.49 -1.93
N MET A 299 -0.51 -17.92 -1.73
CA MET A 299 0.31 -17.50 -2.88
C MET A 299 0.84 -18.72 -3.62
N CYS A 300 0.60 -18.80 -4.93
CA CYS A 300 1.43 -19.64 -5.79
C CYS A 300 2.89 -19.15 -5.72
N ASN A 301 3.81 -20.05 -5.37
CA ASN A 301 5.28 -19.89 -5.35
C ASN A 301 5.96 -19.09 -4.21
N ALA A 302 5.41 -19.06 -2.99
CA ALA A 302 6.19 -18.68 -1.80
C ALA A 302 6.32 -19.86 -0.84
N ILE A 303 7.35 -20.67 -1.08
CA ILE A 303 7.80 -21.76 -0.22
C ILE A 303 8.91 -21.18 0.66
N ASP A 304 8.82 -21.33 1.98
CA ASP A 304 9.91 -20.95 2.88
C ASP A 304 11.08 -21.96 2.80
N ASP A 305 12.21 -21.64 3.43
CA ASP A 305 13.42 -22.49 3.44
C ASP A 305 13.20 -23.87 4.10
N GLN A 306 11.99 -24.17 4.59
CA GLN A 306 11.57 -25.46 5.15
C GLN A 306 10.38 -26.11 4.41
N GLY A 307 9.96 -25.58 3.25
CA GLY A 307 8.91 -26.22 2.44
C GLY A 307 7.48 -25.77 2.75
N HIS A 308 7.24 -24.83 3.67
CA HIS A 308 5.88 -24.40 4.02
C HIS A 308 5.41 -23.23 3.14
N GLN A 309 4.15 -23.30 2.71
CA GLN A 309 3.51 -22.27 1.89
C GLN A 309 3.13 -21.05 2.74
N THR A 310 3.40 -19.84 2.23
CA THR A 310 3.00 -18.60 2.91
C THR A 310 1.56 -18.21 2.57
N HIS A 311 0.72 -18.04 3.60
CA HIS A 311 -0.67 -17.60 3.43
C HIS A 311 -0.80 -16.08 3.47
N ILE A 312 -1.54 -15.52 2.52
CA ILE A 312 -1.86 -14.10 2.48
C ILE A 312 -3.37 -13.95 2.63
N MET A 313 -3.80 -13.24 3.67
CA MET A 313 -5.18 -12.77 3.76
C MET A 313 -5.40 -11.64 2.75
N SER A 314 -6.36 -11.81 1.84
CA SER A 314 -6.81 -10.78 0.89
C SER A 314 -8.26 -10.42 1.19
N ALA A 315 -8.59 -9.14 1.35
CA ALA A 315 -9.98 -8.69 1.34
C ALA A 315 -10.34 -8.21 -0.06
N ILE A 316 -11.40 -8.77 -0.66
CA ILE A 316 -11.93 -8.37 -1.97
C ILE A 316 -13.33 -7.81 -1.73
N GLY A 317 -13.54 -6.51 -1.96
CA GLY A 317 -14.89 -5.96 -2.06
C GLY A 317 -15.49 -6.36 -3.39
N HIS A 318 -16.60 -7.10 -3.38
CA HIS A 318 -17.28 -7.54 -4.60
C HIS A 318 -18.23 -6.43 -5.06
N GLN A 319 -17.77 -5.53 -5.94
CA GLN A 319 -18.69 -4.69 -6.73
C GLN A 319 -18.98 -5.42 -8.04
N SER A 320 -20.19 -5.97 -8.11
CA SER A 320 -20.92 -6.44 -9.29
C SER A 320 -20.11 -6.61 -10.59
N LYS A 321 -19.88 -7.87 -10.98
CA LYS A 321 -20.10 -8.29 -12.35
C LYS A 321 -20.97 -9.53 -12.32
N THR A 322 -22.25 -9.29 -12.54
CA THR A 322 -23.25 -10.26 -12.93
C THR A 322 -22.63 -11.29 -13.88
N CYS A 323 -22.68 -12.58 -13.52
CA CYS A 323 -22.59 -13.66 -14.47
C CYS A 323 -23.82 -14.54 -14.24
N TYR A 324 -24.83 -14.36 -15.08
CA TYR A 324 -25.93 -15.29 -15.21
C TYR A 324 -25.49 -16.50 -16.05
N THR A 325 -26.25 -17.59 -15.91
CA THR A 325 -26.28 -18.86 -16.69
C THR A 325 -25.23 -19.91 -16.38
N GLN A 326 -25.53 -21.21 -16.29
CA GLN A 326 -26.76 -22.00 -16.07
C GLN A 326 -26.29 -23.45 -15.80
N LYS A 327 -27.15 -24.27 -15.19
CA LYS A 327 -27.00 -25.73 -15.00
C LYS A 327 -26.33 -26.47 -16.17
N LYS A 328 -25.38 -27.35 -15.85
CA LYS A 328 -25.60 -28.82 -15.83
C LYS A 328 -24.67 -29.47 -14.83
#